data_AF-A0A3B9SYL6-F1
#
_entry.id   AF-A0A3B9SYL6-F1
#
_cell.length_a   1.000
_cell.length_b   1.000
_cell.length_c   1.000
_cell.angle_alpha   90.00
_cell.angle_beta   90.00
_cell.angle_gamma   90.00
#
_symmetry.space_group_name_H-M   'P 1'
#
loop_
_entity.id
_entity.type
_entity.pdbx_description
1 polymer ?
#
loop_
_entity_poly.entity_id
_entity_poly.type
_entity_poly.pdbx_seq_one_letter_code
_entity_poly.pdbx_strand_id
1 'polypeptide(L)'
;MADYFIGEWNGHKIEVENTLKETLKIDGKVVDETKVGIRFGVLLKAEMPDTDGLMCYVLLDGGFSMKVYCIIGKKLDATYDKELKTFNAEYEGKTITAINNGNGVLRINGEEVARDKDGLHFSCLSVAPADENGKHIIAMFDGISKFRLNVEVTLFADAETPKMVQYIKDKEGKLVPITEAGGKVFKVIEKDKES
;
A
#
# COMPACT_ATOMS: atom_id res chain seq x y z
N MET A 1 -15.27 12.68 6.91
CA MET A 1 -14.12 13.56 6.62
C MET A 1 -13.43 12.93 5.42
N ALA A 2 -12.97 13.73 4.45
CA ALA A 2 -12.23 13.20 3.30
C ALA A 2 -10.75 13.18 3.63
N ASP A 3 -10.10 12.04 3.46
CA ASP A 3 -8.68 11.88 3.64
C ASP A 3 -8.00 11.79 2.28
N TYR A 4 -6.84 12.41 2.16
CA TYR A 4 -6.04 12.42 0.93
C TYR A 4 -4.66 11.89 1.27
N PHE A 5 -4.11 11.01 0.45
CA PHE A 5 -2.76 10.50 0.62
C PHE A 5 -1.95 10.85 -0.61
N ILE A 6 -0.79 11.47 -0.42
CA ILE A 6 0.09 11.87 -1.53
C ILE A 6 1.48 11.30 -1.27
N GLY A 7 2.01 10.62 -2.28
CA GLY A 7 3.39 10.15 -2.34
C GLY A 7 4.02 10.52 -3.67
N GLU A 8 5.34 10.34 -3.76
CA GLU A 8 6.11 10.54 -4.98
C GLU A 8 7.04 9.34 -5.18
N TRP A 9 7.19 8.92 -6.43
CA TRP A 9 8.14 7.88 -6.81
C TRP A 9 8.69 8.15 -8.20
N ASN A 10 10.02 8.26 -8.33
CA ASN A 10 10.72 8.53 -9.59
C ASN A 10 10.11 9.69 -10.43
N GLY A 11 9.70 10.78 -9.77
CA GLY A 11 9.09 11.94 -10.42
C GLY A 11 7.61 11.80 -10.76
N HIS A 12 7.00 10.62 -10.54
CA HIS A 12 5.55 10.43 -10.63
C HIS A 12 4.87 10.75 -9.30
N LYS A 13 3.78 11.50 -9.38
CA LYS A 13 2.96 11.84 -8.22
C LYS A 13 1.83 10.83 -8.07
N ILE A 14 1.72 10.24 -6.89
CA ILE A 14 0.70 9.23 -6.56
C ILE A 14 -0.26 9.85 -5.56
N GLU A 15 -1.53 9.96 -5.92
CA GLU A 15 -2.56 10.58 -5.09
C GLU A 15 -3.71 9.62 -4.86
N VAL A 16 -4.15 9.51 -3.61
CA VAL A 16 -5.28 8.68 -3.22
C VAL A 16 -6.28 9.56 -2.53
N GLU A 17 -7.48 9.64 -3.08
CA GLU A 17 -8.60 10.36 -2.47
C GLU A 17 -9.51 9.34 -1.79
N ASN A 18 -9.65 9.41 -0.48
CA ASN A 18 -10.55 8.58 0.31
C ASN A 18 -11.78 9.42 0.73
N THR A 19 -12.88 9.26 -0.01
CA THR A 19 -14.11 10.05 0.17
C THR A 19 -15.33 9.13 0.31
N LEU A 20 -16.42 9.37 -0.43
CA LEU A 20 -17.52 8.40 -0.59
C LEU A 20 -17.15 7.27 -1.55
N LYS A 21 -16.14 7.52 -2.38
CA LYS A 21 -15.41 6.54 -3.18
C LYS A 21 -13.92 6.79 -2.98
N GLU A 22 -13.14 5.74 -3.17
CA GLU A 22 -11.69 5.80 -3.16
C GLU A 22 -11.18 5.90 -4.59
N THR A 23 -10.20 6.76 -4.84
CA THR A 23 -9.68 7.01 -6.19
C THR A 23 -8.17 7.08 -6.15
N LEU A 24 -7.51 6.31 -7.01
CA LEU A 24 -6.08 6.37 -7.26
C LEU A 24 -5.83 7.25 -8.48
N LYS A 25 -4.96 8.23 -8.33
CA LYS A 25 -4.46 9.07 -9.42
C LYS A 25 -2.95 8.96 -9.52
N ILE A 26 -2.47 8.88 -10.75
CA ILE A 26 -1.05 9.01 -11.07
C ILE A 26 -0.91 10.22 -12.00
N ASP A 27 -0.07 11.17 -11.62
CA ASP A 27 0.16 12.44 -12.34
C ASP A 27 -1.15 13.18 -12.66
N GLY A 28 -2.06 13.20 -11.69
CA GLY A 28 -3.36 13.87 -11.79
C GLY A 28 -4.43 13.11 -12.59
N LYS A 29 -4.10 11.99 -13.24
CA LYS A 29 -5.07 11.15 -13.97
C LYS A 29 -5.63 10.07 -13.08
N VAL A 30 -6.96 9.92 -13.06
CA VAL A 30 -7.61 8.78 -12.38
C VAL A 30 -7.29 7.50 -13.13
N VAL A 31 -6.67 6.55 -12.42
CA VAL A 31 -6.25 5.25 -13.00
C VAL A 31 -7.00 4.07 -12.38
N ASP A 32 -7.53 4.22 -11.17
CA ASP A 32 -8.39 3.23 -10.53
C ASP A 32 -9.39 3.93 -9.60
N GLU A 33 -10.59 3.37 -9.46
CA GLU A 33 -11.61 3.90 -8.55
C GLU A 33 -12.56 2.81 -8.04
N THR A 34 -12.97 2.96 -6.79
CA THR A 34 -13.99 2.09 -6.21
C THR A 34 -15.40 2.59 -6.52
N LYS A 35 -16.35 1.65 -6.48
CA LYS A 35 -17.78 1.98 -6.35
C LYS A 35 -18.09 2.41 -4.92
N VAL A 36 -18.98 3.40 -4.80
CA VAL A 36 -19.51 3.90 -3.52
C VAL A 36 -20.06 2.75 -2.66
N GLY A 37 -19.67 2.71 -1.38
CA GLY A 37 -20.16 1.72 -0.42
C GLY A 37 -19.33 1.65 0.85
N ILE A 38 -19.81 0.91 1.85
CA ILE A 38 -19.08 0.68 3.11
C ILE A 38 -18.08 -0.47 2.90
N ARG A 39 -16.82 -0.23 3.29
CA ARG A 39 -15.73 -1.22 3.17
C ARG A 39 -14.83 -1.16 4.40
N PHE A 40 -14.26 -2.30 4.77
CA PHE A 40 -13.28 -2.41 5.85
C PHE A 40 -11.83 -2.26 5.36
N GLY A 41 -11.63 -2.30 4.06
CA GLY A 41 -10.35 -2.11 3.41
C GLY A 41 -10.55 -1.90 1.91
N VAL A 42 -9.59 -1.25 1.26
CA VAL A 42 -9.64 -0.93 -0.16
C VAL A 42 -8.29 -1.14 -0.79
N LEU A 43 -8.24 -1.96 -1.83
CA LEU A 43 -7.09 -2.08 -2.70
C LEU A 43 -7.36 -1.34 -4.02
N LEU A 44 -6.49 -0.39 -4.34
CA LEU A 44 -6.41 0.30 -5.62
C LEU A 44 -5.12 -0.10 -6.32
N LYS A 45 -5.15 -0.26 -7.64
CA LYS A 45 -3.96 -0.67 -8.39
C LYS A 45 -3.93 -0.13 -9.81
N ALA A 46 -2.74 0.16 -10.31
CA ALA A 46 -2.50 0.56 -11.69
C ALA A 46 -1.09 0.19 -12.11
N GLU A 47 -0.86 0.05 -13.41
CA GLU A 47 0.49 0.02 -13.97
C GLU A 47 1.10 1.42 -13.89
N MET A 48 2.38 1.51 -13.53
CA MET A 48 3.11 2.78 -13.45
C MET A 48 3.46 3.27 -14.86
N PRO A 49 3.17 4.55 -15.20
CA PRO A 49 3.57 5.14 -16.47
C PRO A 49 5.07 5.05 -16.69
N ASP A 50 5.49 4.93 -17.96
CA ASP A 50 6.90 4.96 -18.37
C ASP A 50 7.78 3.87 -17.70
N THR A 51 7.16 2.78 -17.23
CA THR A 51 7.85 1.60 -16.69
C THR A 51 7.59 0.36 -17.54
N ASP A 52 8.45 -0.65 -17.43
CA ASP A 52 8.27 -1.95 -18.07
C ASP A 52 7.38 -2.87 -17.20
N GLY A 53 6.12 -2.47 -17.02
CA GLY A 53 5.10 -3.26 -16.32
C GLY A 53 5.20 -3.26 -14.79
N LEU A 54 5.82 -2.24 -14.17
CA LEU A 54 5.77 -2.10 -12.72
C LEU A 54 4.37 -1.72 -12.29
N MET A 55 3.89 -2.33 -11.20
CA MET A 55 2.56 -2.07 -10.67
C MET A 55 2.63 -1.18 -9.44
N CYS A 56 1.80 -0.15 -9.39
CA CYS A 56 1.45 0.56 -8.17
C CYS A 56 0.25 -0.11 -7.51
N TYR A 57 0.42 -0.52 -6.26
CA TYR A 57 -0.61 -1.07 -5.39
C TYR A 57 -0.74 -0.17 -4.17
N VAL A 58 -1.94 0.35 -3.95
CA VAL A 58 -2.29 1.14 -2.76
C VAL A 58 -3.37 0.42 -1.97
N LEU A 59 -3.03 0.01 -0.76
CA LEU A 59 -3.95 -0.59 0.20
C LEU A 59 -4.29 0.43 1.29
N LEU A 60 -5.57 0.76 1.39
CA LEU A 60 -6.16 1.55 2.46
C LEU A 60 -6.77 0.57 3.47
N ASP A 61 -6.18 0.47 4.66
CA ASP A 61 -6.74 -0.31 5.75
C ASP A 61 -7.78 0.55 6.49
N GLY A 62 -9.06 0.22 6.29
CA GLY A 62 -10.20 0.94 6.87
C GLY A 62 -10.45 0.61 8.35
N GLY A 63 -9.55 -0.15 9.00
CA GLY A 63 -9.58 -0.37 10.44
C GLY A 63 -9.26 0.89 11.28
N PHE A 64 -9.13 0.69 12.60
CA PHE A 64 -8.96 1.76 13.61
C PHE A 64 -7.73 2.67 13.42
N SER A 65 -6.78 2.30 12.56
CA SER A 65 -5.52 3.03 12.37
C SER A 65 -5.37 3.75 11.01
N MET A 66 -6.34 3.64 10.09
CA MET A 66 -6.27 4.23 8.73
C MET A 66 -4.88 4.17 8.10
N LYS A 67 -4.30 2.97 8.04
CA LYS A 67 -2.97 2.79 7.46
C LYS A 67 -3.07 2.78 5.94
N VAL A 68 -2.07 3.37 5.29
CA VAL A 68 -1.93 3.33 3.84
C VAL A 68 -0.60 2.70 3.49
N TYR A 69 -0.66 1.65 2.70
CA TYR A 69 0.51 1.02 2.11
C TYR A 69 0.52 1.35 0.63
N CYS A 70 1.62 1.90 0.14
CA CYS A 70 1.89 2.02 -1.28
C CYS A 70 3.08 1.11 -1.62
N ILE A 71 2.91 0.27 -2.62
CA ILE A 71 3.94 -0.64 -3.14
C ILE A 71 4.07 -0.36 -4.62
N ILE A 72 5.30 -0.16 -5.08
CA ILE A 72 5.63 -0.16 -6.51
C ILE A 72 6.57 -1.31 -6.75
N GLY A 73 6.18 -2.27 -7.58
CA GLY A 73 7.01 -3.44 -7.83
C GLY A 73 6.49 -4.30 -8.95
N LYS A 74 7.30 -5.27 -9.35
CA LYS A 74 6.91 -6.28 -10.32
C LYS A 74 6.01 -7.29 -9.63
N LYS A 75 4.74 -7.33 -10.02
CA LYS A 75 3.83 -8.36 -9.53
C LYS A 75 4.29 -9.72 -10.03
N LEU A 76 4.41 -10.69 -9.14
CA LEU A 76 4.75 -12.06 -9.49
C LEU A 76 3.49 -12.89 -9.74
N ASP A 77 3.58 -13.81 -10.70
CA ASP A 77 2.56 -14.81 -10.97
C ASP A 77 2.64 -15.93 -9.93
N ALA A 78 1.95 -15.73 -8.82
CA ALA A 78 1.91 -16.69 -7.73
C ALA A 78 0.89 -17.82 -7.99
N THR A 79 1.29 -19.05 -7.71
CA THR A 79 0.41 -20.24 -7.72
C THR A 79 0.04 -20.63 -6.31
N TYR A 80 -1.24 -20.98 -6.09
CA TYR A 80 -1.71 -21.42 -4.78
C TYR A 80 -1.64 -22.94 -4.65
N ASP A 81 -0.79 -23.41 -3.74
CA ASP A 81 -0.76 -24.80 -3.28
C ASP A 81 -1.81 -24.99 -2.19
N LYS A 82 -2.84 -25.79 -2.50
CA LYS A 82 -3.97 -26.06 -1.59
C LYS A 82 -3.61 -26.99 -0.44
N GLU A 83 -2.70 -27.92 -0.65
CA GLU A 83 -2.31 -28.91 0.37
C GLU A 83 -1.46 -28.23 1.44
N LEU A 84 -0.50 -27.42 1.00
CA LEU A 84 0.39 -26.67 1.90
C LEU A 84 -0.22 -25.33 2.35
N LYS A 85 -1.27 -24.86 1.68
CA LYS A 85 -1.89 -23.54 1.89
C LYS A 85 -0.88 -22.40 1.72
N THR A 86 -0.10 -22.48 0.64
CA THR A 86 0.97 -21.53 0.34
C THR A 86 0.83 -20.92 -1.04
N PHE A 87 1.36 -19.71 -1.21
CA PHE A 87 1.44 -19.01 -2.48
C PHE A 87 2.90 -19.00 -2.93
N ASN A 88 3.18 -19.56 -4.10
CA ASN A 88 4.54 -19.76 -4.60
C ASN A 88 4.74 -19.04 -5.92
N ALA A 89 5.85 -18.32 -6.05
CA ALA A 89 6.30 -17.73 -7.29
C ALA A 89 7.80 -17.95 -7.48
N GLU A 90 8.26 -17.92 -8.72
CA GLU A 90 9.68 -17.96 -9.05
C GLU A 90 10.14 -16.58 -9.51
N TYR A 91 11.28 -16.13 -9.00
CA TYR A 91 11.89 -14.87 -9.38
C TYR A 91 13.42 -14.97 -9.35
N GLU A 92 14.07 -14.71 -10.48
CA GLU A 92 15.54 -14.77 -10.63
C GLU A 92 16.18 -16.08 -10.10
N GLY A 93 15.50 -17.21 -10.33
CA GLY A 93 15.96 -18.52 -9.86
C GLY A 93 15.79 -18.75 -8.34
N LYS A 94 15.02 -17.91 -7.66
CA LYS A 94 14.62 -18.08 -6.26
C LYS A 94 13.14 -18.45 -6.17
N THR A 95 12.84 -19.43 -5.32
CA THR A 95 11.46 -19.75 -4.93
C THR A 95 11.01 -18.80 -3.84
N ILE A 96 9.94 -18.06 -4.11
CA ILE A 96 9.31 -17.12 -3.19
C ILE A 96 8.02 -17.74 -2.68
N THR A 97 7.92 -17.96 -1.38
CA THR A 97 6.73 -18.57 -0.76
C THR A 97 6.12 -17.63 0.27
N ALA A 98 4.84 -17.29 0.09
CA ALA A 98 4.05 -16.61 1.10
C ALA A 98 3.02 -17.56 1.72
N ILE A 99 2.85 -17.43 3.03
CA ILE A 99 1.96 -18.27 3.83
C ILE A 99 1.07 -17.37 4.67
N ASN A 100 -0.23 -17.66 4.71
CA ASN A 100 -1.13 -17.04 5.66
C ASN A 100 -1.89 -18.09 6.49
N ASN A 101 -1.39 -18.33 7.70
CA ASN A 101 -2.01 -19.21 8.69
C ASN A 101 -2.43 -18.43 9.94
N GLY A 102 -2.94 -17.20 9.78
CA GLY A 102 -3.27 -16.28 10.87
C GLY A 102 -2.20 -15.21 11.12
N ASN A 103 -1.04 -15.35 10.49
CA ASN A 103 0.00 -14.34 10.39
C ASN A 103 0.67 -14.45 9.00
N GLY A 104 1.11 -13.33 8.43
CA GLY A 104 1.80 -13.29 7.14
C GLY A 104 3.25 -13.75 7.28
N VAL A 105 3.65 -14.78 6.53
CA VAL A 105 5.05 -15.25 6.48
C VAL A 105 5.55 -15.21 5.05
N LEU A 106 6.79 -14.76 4.87
CA LEU A 106 7.49 -14.76 3.60
C LEU A 106 8.78 -15.57 3.71
N ARG A 107 8.98 -16.48 2.75
CA ARG A 107 10.18 -17.30 2.62
C ARG A 107 10.81 -17.13 1.24
N ILE A 108 12.14 -17.23 1.21
CA ILE A 108 12.95 -17.25 -0.02
C ILE A 108 13.80 -18.50 0.03
N ASN A 109 13.73 -19.36 -1.00
CA ASN A 109 14.42 -20.65 -1.06
C ASN A 109 14.17 -21.53 0.18
N GLY A 110 12.96 -21.45 0.74
CA GLY A 110 12.56 -22.19 1.94
C GLY A 110 12.96 -21.54 3.27
N GLU A 111 13.83 -20.54 3.28
CA GLU A 111 14.22 -19.81 4.48
C GLU A 111 13.24 -18.68 4.78
N GLU A 112 12.81 -18.56 6.04
CA GLU A 112 11.95 -17.47 6.48
C GLU A 112 12.73 -16.17 6.60
N VAL A 113 12.34 -15.16 5.82
CA VAL A 113 13.02 -13.86 5.76
C VAL A 113 12.19 -12.74 6.35
N ALA A 114 10.88 -12.90 6.44
CA ALA A 114 9.99 -11.93 7.05
C ALA A 114 8.73 -12.58 7.62
N ARG A 115 8.24 -12.00 8.71
CA ARG A 115 7.02 -12.40 9.41
C ARG A 115 6.32 -11.16 9.92
N ASP A 116 5.03 -11.05 9.65
CA ASP A 116 4.17 -10.05 10.26
C ASP A 116 3.91 -10.39 11.74
N LYS A 117 3.64 -9.38 12.56
CA LYS A 117 3.45 -9.52 14.02
C LYS A 117 2.25 -10.40 14.37
N ASP A 118 2.21 -10.85 15.62
CA ASP A 118 1.13 -11.71 16.13
C ASP A 118 -0.22 -10.97 16.16
N GLY A 119 -1.23 -11.51 15.49
CA GLY A 119 -2.60 -11.00 15.51
C GLY A 119 -3.36 -11.22 14.21
N LEU A 120 -4.70 -11.32 14.29
CA LEU A 120 -5.57 -11.35 13.11
C LEU A 120 -5.64 -9.94 12.51
N HIS A 121 -4.90 -9.71 11.43
CA HIS A 121 -4.98 -8.49 10.64
C HIS A 121 -5.85 -8.69 9.39
N PHE A 122 -6.70 -7.71 9.10
CA PHE A 122 -7.45 -7.68 7.85
C PHE A 122 -6.54 -7.38 6.65
N SER A 123 -5.37 -6.77 6.89
CA SER A 123 -4.35 -6.65 5.88
C SER A 123 -2.97 -6.43 6.51
N CYS A 124 -1.93 -6.97 5.89
CA CYS A 124 -0.56 -6.78 6.33
C CYS A 124 0.44 -6.99 5.19
N LEU A 125 1.69 -6.58 5.45
CA LEU A 125 2.82 -6.79 4.55
C LEU A 125 3.91 -7.59 5.28
N SER A 126 4.43 -8.62 4.62
CA SER A 126 5.71 -9.22 4.99
C SER A 126 6.76 -8.76 3.99
N VAL A 127 7.72 -7.96 4.47
CA VAL A 127 8.73 -7.28 3.65
C VAL A 127 10.08 -7.93 3.93
N ALA A 128 10.67 -8.58 2.93
CA ALA A 128 12.04 -9.10 3.03
C ALA A 128 13.05 -7.95 3.19
N PRO A 129 14.24 -8.19 3.76
CA PRO A 129 15.32 -7.21 3.76
C PRO A 129 15.59 -6.68 2.34
N ALA A 130 15.97 -5.40 2.25
CA ALA A 130 16.33 -4.81 0.97
C ALA A 130 17.58 -5.50 0.38
N ASP A 131 17.64 -5.60 -0.94
CA ASP A 131 18.86 -5.95 -1.65
C ASP A 131 19.85 -4.76 -1.70
N GLU A 132 20.97 -4.95 -2.40
CA GLU A 132 22.01 -3.93 -2.59
C GLU A 132 21.54 -2.65 -3.31
N ASN A 133 20.41 -2.72 -4.03
CA ASN A 133 19.80 -1.60 -4.74
C ASN A 133 18.62 -0.98 -3.96
N GLY A 134 18.37 -1.43 -2.72
CA GLY A 134 17.26 -0.95 -1.90
C GLY A 134 15.90 -1.55 -2.27
N LYS A 135 15.87 -2.62 -3.07
CA LYS A 135 14.64 -3.27 -3.53
C LYS A 135 14.24 -4.43 -2.65
N HIS A 136 12.94 -4.71 -2.57
CA HIS A 136 12.38 -5.72 -1.68
C HIS A 136 11.62 -6.80 -2.43
N ILE A 137 11.54 -7.97 -1.79
CA ILE A 137 10.46 -8.93 -2.05
C ILE A 137 9.39 -8.69 -0.99
N ILE A 138 8.14 -8.52 -1.41
CA ILE A 138 7.02 -8.22 -0.53
C ILE A 138 5.88 -9.21 -0.77
N ALA A 139 5.35 -9.76 0.32
CA ALA A 139 4.04 -10.42 0.31
C ALA A 139 3.01 -9.48 0.94
N MET A 140 1.98 -9.14 0.16
CA MET A 140 0.82 -8.40 0.63
C MET A 140 -0.33 -9.37 0.89
N PHE A 141 -0.90 -9.28 2.09
CA PHE A 141 -2.04 -10.07 2.52
C PHE A 141 -3.25 -9.14 2.62
N ASP A 142 -4.31 -9.43 1.87
CA ASP A 142 -5.56 -8.64 1.83
C ASP A 142 -6.77 -9.52 2.19
N GLY A 143 -7.32 -9.29 3.38
CA GLY A 143 -8.49 -9.96 3.92
C GLY A 143 -9.78 -9.37 3.38
N ILE A 144 -10.25 -9.90 2.25
CA ILE A 144 -11.52 -9.48 1.66
C ILE A 144 -12.67 -10.23 2.35
N SER A 145 -13.56 -9.48 3.01
CA SER A 145 -14.80 -10.04 3.58
C SER A 145 -15.93 -10.01 2.56
N LYS A 146 -16.29 -11.18 2.02
CA LYS A 146 -17.60 -11.41 1.37
C LYS A 146 -18.19 -12.70 1.93
N PHE A 147 -19.00 -12.58 2.99
CA PHE A 147 -19.67 -13.67 3.72
C PHE A 147 -18.77 -14.70 4.44
N ARG A 148 -17.50 -14.81 4.05
CA ARG A 148 -16.39 -15.46 4.78
C ARG A 148 -15.13 -14.60 4.59
N LEU A 149 -14.22 -14.63 5.57
CA LEU A 149 -12.92 -13.97 5.45
C LEU A 149 -12.04 -14.84 4.54
N ASN A 150 -11.78 -14.38 3.32
CA ASN A 150 -10.78 -14.97 2.45
C ASN A 150 -9.61 -13.99 2.38
N VAL A 151 -8.40 -14.47 2.66
CA VAL A 151 -7.21 -13.65 2.48
C VAL A 151 -6.61 -13.93 1.11
N GLU A 152 -6.55 -12.89 0.28
CA GLU A 152 -5.79 -12.88 -0.95
C GLU A 152 -4.33 -12.56 -0.63
N VAL A 153 -3.40 -13.20 -1.34
CA VAL A 153 -1.97 -12.93 -1.21
C VAL A 153 -1.43 -12.52 -2.56
N THR A 154 -0.76 -11.37 -2.61
CA THR A 154 -0.05 -10.89 -3.79
C THR A 154 1.44 -10.79 -3.48
N LEU A 155 2.27 -11.33 -4.37
CA LEU A 155 3.72 -11.27 -4.27
C LEU A 155 4.27 -10.19 -5.21
N PHE A 156 5.25 -9.44 -4.72
CA PHE A 156 5.98 -8.43 -5.49
C PHE A 156 7.49 -8.68 -5.38
N ALA A 157 8.19 -8.51 -6.50
CA ALA A 157 9.64 -8.39 -6.56
C ALA A 157 10.03 -6.97 -6.97
N ASP A 158 11.32 -6.65 -6.82
CA ASP A 158 11.91 -5.33 -7.07
C ASP A 158 11.12 -4.17 -6.42
N ALA A 159 10.50 -4.47 -5.29
CA ALA A 159 9.47 -3.64 -4.73
C ALA A 159 10.07 -2.49 -3.91
N GLU A 160 9.45 -1.33 -4.02
CA GLU A 160 9.68 -0.17 -3.17
C GLU A 160 8.38 0.21 -2.47
N THR A 161 8.50 0.88 -1.33
CA THR A 161 7.35 1.37 -0.56
C THR A 161 7.38 2.90 -0.46
N PRO A 162 6.90 3.63 -1.47
CA PRO A 162 6.83 5.09 -1.41
C PRO A 162 6.10 5.54 -0.16
N LYS A 163 6.65 6.55 0.52
CA LYS A 163 6.00 7.13 1.69
C LYS A 163 4.77 7.92 1.25
N MET A 164 3.61 7.52 1.75
CA MET A 164 2.36 8.25 1.59
C MET A 164 2.16 9.19 2.76
N VAL A 165 1.98 10.48 2.49
CA VAL A 165 1.67 11.50 3.51
C VAL A 165 0.17 11.76 3.49
N GLN A 166 -0.47 11.74 4.66
CA GLN A 166 -1.89 12.06 4.79
C GLN A 166 -2.11 13.58 4.79
N TYR A 167 -3.18 14.01 4.14
CA TYR A 167 -3.64 15.38 4.02
C TYR A 167 -5.14 15.44 4.28
N ILE A 168 -5.59 16.59 4.78
CA ILE A 168 -7.01 16.96 4.90
C ILE A 168 -7.25 18.28 4.17
N LYS A 169 -8.50 18.53 3.79
CA LYS A 169 -8.90 19.86 3.30
C LYS A 169 -9.16 20.80 4.47
N ASP A 170 -8.55 21.98 4.43
CA ASP A 170 -8.88 23.07 5.35
C ASP A 170 -10.24 23.72 5.00
N LYS A 171 -10.60 24.79 5.71
CA LYS A 171 -11.87 25.52 5.49
C LYS A 171 -11.94 26.23 4.14
N GLU A 172 -10.81 26.46 3.48
CA GLU A 172 -10.69 27.07 2.15
C GLU A 172 -10.64 26.00 1.05
N GLY A 173 -10.63 24.71 1.41
CA GLY A 173 -10.56 23.58 0.50
C GLY A 173 -9.14 23.19 0.08
N LYS A 174 -8.10 23.79 0.67
CA LYS A 174 -6.69 23.49 0.38
C LYS A 174 -6.24 22.25 1.14
N LEU A 175 -5.40 21.42 0.51
CA LEU A 175 -4.82 20.25 1.16
C LEU A 175 -3.69 20.67 2.10
N VAL A 176 -3.81 20.29 3.37
CA VAL A 176 -2.79 20.51 4.40
C VAL A 176 -2.38 19.16 5.00
N PRO A 177 -1.06 18.90 5.17
CA PRO A 177 -0.59 17.61 5.65
C PRO A 177 -0.95 17.43 7.13
N ILE A 178 -1.41 16.23 7.49
CA ILE A 178 -1.52 15.81 8.89
C ILE A 178 -0.11 15.42 9.35
N THR A 179 0.56 16.29 10.08
CA THR A 179 1.80 15.91 10.79
C THR A 179 1.45 15.01 11.97
N GLU A 180 2.04 13.82 12.03
CA GLU A 180 1.93 12.91 13.18
C GLU A 180 2.19 13.66 14.49
N ALA A 181 1.38 13.35 15.51
CA ALA A 181 1.28 14.07 16.78
C ALA A 181 2.64 14.26 17.46
N GLY A 182 3.19 15.47 17.34
CA GLY A 182 4.50 15.81 17.91
C GLY A 182 4.90 17.28 17.78
N GLY A 183 3.92 18.19 17.77
CA GLY A 183 4.13 19.59 18.20
C GLY A 183 4.99 20.49 17.31
N LYS A 184 4.40 21.03 16.23
CA LYS A 184 4.37 22.47 15.88
C LYS A 184 3.61 22.64 14.58
N VAL A 185 2.38 23.13 14.70
CA VAL A 185 1.66 23.71 13.56
C VAL A 185 2.45 24.94 13.12
N PHE A 186 2.97 24.95 11.90
CA PHE A 186 3.29 26.22 11.26
C PHE A 186 1.96 26.93 11.00
N LYS A 187 1.56 27.81 11.93
CA LYS A 187 0.76 28.97 11.54
C LYS A 187 1.63 29.73 10.55
N VAL A 188 1.31 29.68 9.27
CA VAL A 188 1.71 30.77 8.38
C VAL A 188 0.87 31.97 8.83
N ILE A 189 1.44 32.74 9.74
CA ILE A 189 1.00 34.11 10.01
C ILE A 189 1.52 34.90 8.83
N GLU A 190 0.69 35.14 7.81
CA GLU A 190 0.89 36.31 6.98
C GLU A 190 0.54 37.52 7.86
N LYS A 191 1.58 38.13 8.44
CA LYS A 191 1.48 39.50 8.93
C LYS A 191 1.37 40.36 7.69
N ASP A 192 0.22 40.98 7.52
CA ASP A 192 0.06 42.18 6.71
C ASP A 192 1.22 43.13 7.02
N LYS A 193 2.05 43.39 6.02
CA LYS A 193 2.92 44.56 6.02
C LYS A 193 2.04 45.74 5.64
N GLU A 194 1.63 46.51 6.63
CA GLU A 194 1.39 47.93 6.45
C GLU A 194 2.68 48.56 5.88
N SER A 195 2.58 49.16 4.69
CA SER A 195 3.34 50.34 4.27
C SER A 195 2.50 51.10 3.24
#